data_AF-A0A7S2UWK0-F1
#
_entry.id   AF-A0A7S2UWK0-F1
#
_cell.length_a   1.000
_cell.length_b   1.000
_cell.length_c   1.000
_cell.angle_alpha   90.00
_cell.angle_beta   90.00
_cell.angle_gamma   90.00
#
_symmetry.space_group_name_H-M   'P 1'
#
loop_
_entity.id
_entity.type
_entity.pdbx_description
1 polymer ?
#
loop_
_entity_poly.entity_id
_entity_poly.type
_entity_poly.pdbx_seq_one_letter_code
_entity_poly.pdbx_strand_id
1 'polypeptide(L)'
;ILLRAGVDTSVRDIHGWTALHWASRMGHANIINTLLHETGTTMIDARDKNGMTPLMLTVNQSSDCVSLLLAAGANIDEQNLWGQTMMMMCAEEGKSATGLATVLLLHRANVKLRDRDGATVIHYAARDGNRYLIRQMLMALSVPEARQLLSWRDRFGARAIDEAEIHGHEGTREVLHMTMFGTEKEAASLAMLGN
;
A
#
# COMPACT_ATOMS: atom_id res chain seq x y z
N ILE A 1 -9.47 29.31 -11.11
CA ILE A 1 -10.61 30.23 -11.37
C ILE A 1 -11.84 29.77 -10.57
N LEU A 2 -12.34 28.55 -10.78
CA LEU A 2 -13.53 28.06 -10.05
C LEU A 2 -13.36 28.04 -8.52
N LEU A 3 -12.21 27.62 -7.99
CA LEU A 3 -11.97 27.61 -6.54
C LEU A 3 -12.02 29.02 -5.93
N ARG A 4 -11.45 30.01 -6.62
CA ARG A 4 -11.50 31.43 -6.21
C ARG A 4 -12.89 32.05 -6.33
N ALA A 5 -13.80 31.41 -7.07
CA ALA A 5 -15.21 31.80 -7.14
C ALA A 5 -16.05 31.21 -6.00
N GLY A 6 -15.44 30.51 -5.03
CA GLY A 6 -16.13 29.97 -3.86
C GLY A 6 -16.89 28.67 -4.13
N VAL A 7 -16.49 27.90 -5.15
CA VAL A 7 -17.09 26.58 -5.39
C VAL A 7 -16.79 25.66 -4.22
N ASP A 8 -17.84 25.05 -3.69
CA ASP A 8 -17.74 24.03 -2.64
C ASP A 8 -17.08 22.76 -3.19
N THR A 9 -15.86 22.47 -2.72
CA THR A 9 -15.11 21.27 -3.11
C THR A 9 -15.44 20.04 -2.27
N SER A 10 -16.31 20.18 -1.28
CA SER A 10 -16.82 19.04 -0.51
C SER A 10 -17.92 18.27 -1.25
N VAL A 11 -18.43 18.83 -2.36
CA VAL A 11 -19.43 18.19 -3.21
C VAL A 11 -18.94 16.83 -3.69
N ARG A 12 -19.84 15.86 -3.62
CA ARG A 12 -19.63 14.47 -4.04
C ARG A 12 -20.54 14.11 -5.19
N ASP A 13 -20.02 13.36 -6.15
CA ASP A 13 -20.83 12.80 -7.24
C ASP A 13 -21.62 11.56 -6.78
N ILE A 14 -22.31 10.90 -7.73
CA ILE A 14 -23.12 9.70 -7.46
C ILE A 14 -22.30 8.51 -6.97
N HIS A 15 -20.97 8.51 -7.12
CA HIS A 15 -20.07 7.48 -6.61
C HIS A 15 -19.44 7.87 -5.28
N GLY A 16 -19.75 9.07 -4.77
CA GLY A 16 -19.15 9.62 -3.56
C GLY A 16 -17.81 10.31 -3.81
N TRP A 17 -17.42 10.51 -5.08
CA TRP A 17 -16.12 11.10 -5.42
C TRP A 17 -16.16 12.60 -5.29
N THR A 18 -15.10 13.14 -4.69
CA THR A 18 -14.81 14.58 -4.66
C THR A 18 -13.94 14.97 -5.84
N ALA A 19 -13.71 16.27 -6.03
CA ALA A 19 -12.73 16.76 -7.00
C ALA A 19 -11.32 16.16 -6.78
N LEU A 20 -10.95 15.90 -5.52
CA LEU A 20 -9.66 15.29 -5.18
C LEU A 20 -9.59 13.81 -5.60
N HIS A 21 -10.67 13.05 -5.48
CA HIS A 21 -10.73 11.66 -5.99
C HIS A 21 -10.48 11.62 -7.50
N TRP A 22 -11.16 12.50 -8.25
CA TRP A 22 -10.98 12.60 -9.70
C TRP A 22 -9.54 12.99 -10.07
N ALA A 23 -8.98 14.02 -9.41
CA ALA A 23 -7.60 14.45 -9.66
C ALA A 23 -6.58 13.35 -9.36
N SER A 24 -6.76 12.62 -8.25
CA SER A 24 -5.94 11.47 -7.88
C SER A 24 -6.04 10.32 -8.87
N ARG A 25 -7.27 9.95 -9.28
CA ARG A 25 -7.49 8.86 -10.24
C ARG A 25 -6.87 9.13 -11.59
N MET A 26 -6.83 10.39 -12.01
CA MET A 26 -6.25 10.82 -13.29
C MET A 26 -4.75 11.15 -13.20
N GLY A 27 -4.14 11.08 -12.02
CA GLY A 27 -2.71 11.38 -11.84
C GLY A 27 -2.35 12.85 -12.05
N HIS A 28 -3.29 13.77 -11.84
CA HIS A 28 -3.07 15.20 -12.09
C HIS A 28 -2.47 15.91 -10.87
N ALA A 29 -1.17 15.68 -10.63
CA ALA A 29 -0.42 16.22 -9.48
C ALA A 29 -0.58 17.74 -9.30
N ASN A 30 -0.59 18.51 -10.39
CA ASN A 30 -0.81 19.96 -10.38
C ASN A 30 -2.21 20.35 -9.86
N ILE A 31 -3.25 19.60 -10.23
CA ILE A 31 -4.61 19.81 -9.75
C ILE A 31 -4.72 19.41 -8.29
N ILE A 32 -4.13 18.28 -7.89
CA ILE A 32 -4.07 17.84 -6.47
C ILE A 32 -3.43 18.94 -5.63
N ASN A 33 -2.26 19.44 -6.03
CA ASN A 33 -1.58 20.52 -5.31
C ASN A 33 -2.44 21.78 -5.21
N THR A 34 -3.09 22.19 -6.30
CA THR A 34 -3.96 23.38 -6.31
C THR A 34 -5.17 23.19 -5.40
N LEU A 35 -5.81 22.02 -5.42
CA LEU A 35 -6.95 21.71 -4.55
C LEU A 35 -6.52 21.76 -3.08
N LEU A 36 -5.45 21.06 -2.71
CA LEU A 36 -4.96 21.02 -1.33
C LEU A 36 -4.59 22.42 -0.80
N HIS A 37 -4.01 23.29 -1.64
CA HIS A 37 -3.67 24.65 -1.25
C HIS A 37 -4.87 25.59 -1.09
N GLU A 38 -5.83 25.54 -2.02
CA GLU A 38 -6.94 26.50 -2.06
C GLU A 38 -8.12 26.07 -1.18
N THR A 39 -8.31 24.76 -0.95
CA THR A 39 -9.47 24.22 -0.20
C THR A 39 -9.08 23.57 1.13
N GLY A 40 -7.77 23.47 1.39
CA GLY A 40 -7.21 22.79 2.56
C GLY A 40 -7.29 21.27 2.44
N THR A 41 -7.09 20.60 3.58
CA THR A 41 -6.94 19.13 3.67
C THR A 41 -8.18 18.43 4.24
N THR A 42 -9.30 19.13 4.38
CA THR A 42 -10.53 18.60 5.01
C THR A 42 -11.08 17.35 4.32
N MET A 43 -10.91 17.24 3.01
CA MET A 43 -11.38 16.12 2.19
C MET A 43 -10.26 15.16 1.77
N ILE A 44 -9.07 15.23 2.39
CA ILE A 44 -7.89 14.47 1.99
C ILE A 44 -8.09 12.96 2.13
N ASP A 45 -8.79 12.54 3.19
CA ASP A 45 -9.15 11.15 3.48
C ASP A 45 -10.65 10.89 3.27
N ALA A 46 -11.32 11.72 2.47
CA ALA A 46 -12.72 11.50 2.13
C ALA A 46 -12.88 10.12 1.48
N ARG A 47 -13.88 9.34 1.93
CA ARG A 47 -14.15 8.01 1.40
C ARG A 47 -15.28 8.03 0.38
N ASP A 48 -15.07 7.36 -0.76
CA ASP A 48 -16.11 7.06 -1.73
C ASP A 48 -17.04 5.92 -1.28
N LYS A 49 -17.98 5.50 -2.15
CA LYS A 49 -18.91 4.40 -1.86
C LYS A 49 -18.24 3.03 -1.65
N ASN A 50 -17.01 2.84 -2.14
CA ASN A 50 -16.20 1.64 -1.94
C ASN A 50 -15.21 1.82 -0.77
N GLY A 51 -15.29 2.93 -0.04
CA GLY A 51 -14.36 3.24 1.05
C GLY A 51 -12.99 3.70 0.56
N MET A 52 -12.81 3.95 -0.74
CA MET A 52 -11.55 4.39 -1.31
C MET A 52 -11.29 5.84 -0.95
N THR A 53 -10.06 6.14 -0.55
CA THR A 53 -9.58 7.51 -0.38
C THR A 53 -8.92 8.02 -1.67
N PRO A 54 -8.75 9.34 -1.84
CA PRO A 54 -7.98 9.89 -2.95
C PRO A 54 -6.57 9.29 -3.05
N LEU A 55 -5.91 9.00 -1.93
CA LEU A 55 -4.61 8.35 -1.90
C LEU A 55 -4.67 6.96 -2.53
N MET A 56 -5.65 6.12 -2.20
CA MET A 56 -5.80 4.78 -2.79
C MET A 56 -6.07 4.80 -4.30
N LEU A 57 -6.66 5.87 -4.84
CA LEU A 57 -6.92 5.98 -6.28
C LEU A 57 -5.66 6.28 -7.11
N THR A 58 -4.54 6.59 -6.46
CA THR A 58 -3.25 6.88 -7.11
C THR A 58 -2.37 5.64 -7.37
N VAL A 59 -2.85 4.43 -7.03
CA VAL A 59 -2.06 3.18 -7.15
C VAL A 59 -1.43 2.99 -8.55
N ASN A 60 -2.13 3.42 -9.60
CA ASN A 60 -1.68 3.32 -11.00
C ASN A 60 -1.15 4.64 -11.57
N GLN A 61 -0.73 5.58 -10.70
CA GLN A 61 -0.29 6.92 -11.05
C GLN A 61 1.15 7.20 -10.61
N SER A 62 1.66 8.40 -10.94
CA SER A 62 3.02 8.80 -10.57
C SER A 62 3.20 8.91 -9.05
N SER A 63 4.42 8.66 -8.58
CA SER A 63 4.82 8.83 -7.18
C SER A 63 4.65 10.27 -6.69
N ASP A 64 4.61 11.25 -7.59
CA ASP A 64 4.42 12.67 -7.25
C ASP A 64 3.04 12.89 -6.61
N CYS A 65 1.99 12.26 -7.15
CA CYS A 65 0.64 12.37 -6.60
C CYS A 65 0.58 11.81 -5.17
N VAL A 66 1.23 10.67 -4.95
CA VAL A 66 1.34 10.03 -3.63
C VAL A 66 2.09 10.90 -2.66
N SER A 67 3.23 11.43 -3.08
CA SER A 67 4.09 12.27 -2.25
C SER A 67 3.39 13.56 -1.84
N LEU A 68 2.63 14.19 -2.76
CA LEU A 68 1.83 15.38 -2.46
C LEU A 68 0.74 15.09 -1.43
N LEU A 69 -0.01 14.00 -1.60
CA LEU A 69 -1.09 13.62 -0.68
C LEU A 69 -0.52 13.27 0.72
N LEU A 70 0.56 12.49 0.79
CA LEU A 70 1.19 12.15 2.06
C LEU A 70 1.81 13.37 2.74
N ALA A 71 2.44 14.28 2.00
CA ALA A 71 2.98 15.53 2.53
C ALA A 71 1.88 16.46 3.07
N ALA A 72 0.68 16.40 2.49
CA ALA A 72 -0.49 17.12 2.96
C ALA A 72 -1.23 16.42 4.12
N GLY A 73 -0.72 15.28 4.60
CA GLY A 73 -1.24 14.58 5.78
C GLY A 73 -2.30 13.53 5.49
N ALA A 74 -2.38 13.01 4.26
CA ALA A 74 -3.25 11.87 3.94
C ALA A 74 -2.88 10.67 4.81
N ASN A 75 -3.88 9.98 5.36
CA ASN A 75 -3.65 8.79 6.15
C ASN A 75 -3.29 7.60 5.25
N ILE A 76 -2.01 7.17 5.35
CA ILE A 76 -1.43 6.08 4.57
C ILE A 76 -2.04 4.70 4.87
N ASP A 77 -2.62 4.56 6.06
CA ASP A 77 -3.10 3.30 6.63
C ASP A 77 -4.63 3.16 6.57
N GLU A 78 -5.31 4.05 5.86
CA GLU A 78 -6.75 3.91 5.60
C GLU A 78 -7.04 2.56 4.93
N GLN A 79 -8.22 2.02 5.24
CA GLN A 79 -8.71 0.76 4.68
C GLN A 79 -10.01 0.98 3.94
N ASN A 80 -10.06 0.48 2.70
CA ASN A 80 -11.28 0.49 1.89
C ASN A 80 -12.32 -0.50 2.44
N LEU A 81 -13.46 -0.64 1.76
CA LEU A 81 -14.50 -1.57 2.21
C LEU A 81 -14.07 -3.04 2.18
N TRP A 82 -12.99 -3.43 1.51
CA TRP A 82 -12.45 -4.78 1.59
C TRP A 82 -11.40 -4.94 2.69
N GLY A 83 -11.13 -3.88 3.46
CA GLY A 83 -10.06 -3.86 4.44
C GLY A 83 -8.68 -3.66 3.81
N GLN A 84 -8.59 -3.37 2.51
CA GLN A 84 -7.30 -3.19 1.85
C GLN A 84 -6.76 -1.80 2.09
N THR A 85 -5.47 -1.71 2.41
CA THR A 85 -4.72 -0.45 2.40
C THR A 85 -4.21 -0.18 0.99
N MET A 86 -3.78 1.07 0.73
CA MET A 86 -3.12 1.40 -0.53
C MET A 86 -1.92 0.48 -0.81
N MET A 87 -1.14 0.15 0.23
CA MET A 87 0.01 -0.74 0.08
C MET A 87 -0.38 -2.16 -0.35
N MET A 88 -1.50 -2.70 0.16
CA MET A 88 -2.01 -4.00 -0.29
C MET A 88 -2.42 -3.96 -1.76
N MET A 89 -3.08 -2.88 -2.18
CA MET A 89 -3.46 -2.67 -3.59
C MET A 89 -2.23 -2.59 -4.50
N CYS A 90 -1.16 -1.89 -4.08
CA CYS A 90 0.09 -1.87 -4.84
C CYS A 90 0.74 -3.26 -4.95
N ALA A 91 0.65 -4.09 -3.90
CA ALA A 91 1.17 -5.45 -3.94
C ALA A 91 0.31 -6.38 -4.83
N GLU A 92 -1.00 -6.14 -4.91
CA GLU A 92 -1.94 -6.85 -5.77
C GLU A 92 -1.73 -6.54 -7.26
N GLU A 93 -1.45 -5.27 -7.61
CA GLU A 93 -1.07 -4.85 -8.97
C GLU A 93 0.33 -5.36 -9.39
N GLY A 94 1.09 -5.93 -8.45
CA GLY A 94 2.35 -6.61 -8.68
C GLY A 94 3.50 -5.68 -9.08
N LYS A 95 4.28 -6.10 -10.09
CA LYS A 95 5.51 -5.40 -10.52
C LYS A 95 5.28 -3.94 -10.92
N SER A 96 4.13 -3.63 -11.51
CA SER A 96 3.81 -2.27 -12.00
C SER A 96 3.76 -1.23 -10.88
N ALA A 97 3.31 -1.61 -9.68
CA ALA A 97 3.15 -0.71 -8.54
C ALA A 97 4.22 -0.92 -7.45
N THR A 98 5.27 -1.70 -7.73
CA THR A 98 6.33 -1.99 -6.74
C THR A 98 7.09 -0.73 -6.31
N GLY A 99 7.38 0.17 -7.25
CA GLY A 99 8.03 1.44 -6.93
C GLY A 99 7.16 2.36 -6.06
N LEU A 100 5.84 2.22 -6.14
CA LEU A 100 4.93 2.96 -5.28
C LEU A 100 4.86 2.34 -3.89
N ALA A 101 4.82 1.01 -3.80
CA ALA A 101 4.87 0.29 -2.54
C ALA A 101 6.15 0.61 -1.73
N THR A 102 7.30 0.80 -2.39
CA THR A 102 8.52 1.24 -1.70
C THR A 102 8.43 2.67 -1.18
N VAL A 103 7.82 3.60 -1.92
CA VAL A 103 7.53 4.95 -1.41
C VAL A 103 6.66 4.87 -0.14
N LEU A 104 5.63 4.03 -0.14
CA LEU A 104 4.79 3.83 1.04
C LEU A 104 5.57 3.27 2.24
N LEU A 105 6.53 2.35 2.02
CA LEU A 105 7.43 1.85 3.07
C LEU A 105 8.33 2.96 3.63
N LEU A 106 8.86 3.85 2.78
CA LEU A 106 9.65 5.01 3.21
C LEU A 106 8.84 5.95 4.11
N HIS A 107 7.53 6.08 3.82
CA HIS A 107 6.58 6.81 4.64
C HIS A 107 6.02 6.01 5.83
N ARG A 108 6.62 4.86 6.16
CA ARG A 108 6.28 4.00 7.32
C ARG A 108 4.85 3.45 7.30
N ALA A 109 4.32 3.11 6.12
CA ALA A 109 3.05 2.39 6.01
C ALA A 109 3.04 1.12 6.86
N ASN A 110 1.90 0.82 7.48
CA ASN A 110 1.76 -0.31 8.36
C ASN A 110 1.52 -1.62 7.58
N VAL A 111 2.58 -2.40 7.45
CA VAL A 111 2.57 -3.74 6.80
C VAL A 111 1.80 -4.82 7.59
N LYS A 112 1.38 -4.52 8.82
CA LYS A 112 0.66 -5.45 9.72
C LYS A 112 -0.86 -5.26 9.69
N LEU A 113 -1.39 -4.40 8.83
CA LEU A 113 -2.84 -4.33 8.63
C LEU A 113 -3.31 -5.58 7.88
N ARG A 114 -4.57 -5.98 8.16
CA ARG A 114 -5.21 -7.15 7.55
C ARG A 114 -6.48 -6.71 6.84
N ASP A 115 -6.68 -7.25 5.65
CA ASP A 115 -7.93 -7.09 4.93
C ASP A 115 -9.05 -7.95 5.55
N ARG A 116 -10.24 -7.93 4.94
CA ARG A 116 -11.39 -8.74 5.40
C ARG A 116 -11.18 -10.25 5.29
N ASP A 117 -10.28 -10.66 4.40
CA ASP A 117 -9.88 -12.05 4.22
C ASP A 117 -8.72 -12.42 5.14
N GLY A 118 -8.29 -11.52 6.03
CA GLY A 118 -7.21 -11.74 6.97
C GLY A 118 -5.83 -11.75 6.32
N ALA A 119 -5.73 -11.43 5.03
CA ALA A 119 -4.50 -11.30 4.27
C ALA A 119 -3.81 -9.98 4.61
N THR A 120 -2.48 -10.00 4.60
CA THR A 120 -1.63 -8.82 4.75
C THR A 120 -0.93 -8.51 3.44
N VAL A 121 -0.28 -7.35 3.32
CA VAL A 121 0.56 -7.01 2.15
C VAL A 121 1.56 -8.12 1.78
N ILE A 122 2.09 -8.85 2.76
CA ILE A 122 3.05 -9.93 2.48
C ILE A 122 2.41 -11.15 1.80
N HIS A 123 1.12 -11.39 2.00
CA HIS A 123 0.37 -12.44 1.29
C HIS A 123 0.22 -12.07 -0.19
N TYR A 124 -0.18 -10.83 -0.48
CA TYR A 124 -0.27 -10.31 -1.85
C TYR A 124 1.09 -10.34 -2.57
N ALA A 125 2.14 -9.83 -1.92
CA ALA A 125 3.48 -9.83 -2.51
C ALA A 125 4.04 -11.26 -2.71
N ALA A 126 3.69 -12.20 -1.84
CA ALA A 126 4.08 -13.61 -2.00
C ALA A 126 3.34 -14.27 -3.17
N ARG A 127 2.05 -13.97 -3.33
CA ARG A 127 1.23 -14.43 -4.45
C ARG A 127 1.72 -13.93 -5.81
N ASP A 128 2.20 -12.69 -5.90
CA ASP A 128 2.83 -12.13 -7.12
C ASP A 128 4.30 -12.58 -7.30
N GLY A 129 4.90 -13.19 -6.27
CA GLY A 129 6.30 -13.57 -6.30
C GLY A 129 7.26 -12.36 -6.24
N ASN A 130 6.80 -11.24 -5.69
CA ASN A 130 7.56 -9.99 -5.60
C ASN A 130 8.59 -10.04 -4.46
N ARG A 131 9.69 -10.76 -4.71
CA ARG A 131 10.81 -10.91 -3.77
C ARG A 131 11.38 -9.58 -3.29
N TYR A 132 11.45 -8.60 -4.19
CA TYR A 132 12.02 -7.30 -3.86
C TYR A 132 11.16 -6.58 -2.82
N LEU A 133 9.85 -6.49 -3.03
CA LEU A 133 8.94 -5.86 -2.07
C LEU A 133 8.96 -6.60 -0.72
N ILE A 134 8.97 -7.94 -0.74
CA ILE A 134 9.09 -8.74 0.49
C ILE A 134 10.35 -8.39 1.26
N ARG A 135 11.51 -8.34 0.61
CA ARG A 135 12.76 -7.94 1.27
C ARG A 135 12.66 -6.55 1.88
N GLN A 136 12.15 -5.57 1.13
CA GLN A 136 11.98 -4.19 1.64
C GLN A 136 11.08 -4.15 2.88
N MET A 137 9.97 -4.91 2.89
CA MET A 137 9.09 -5.00 4.06
C MET A 137 9.79 -5.65 5.26
N LEU A 138 10.53 -6.74 5.04
CA LEU A 138 11.25 -7.44 6.11
C LEU A 138 12.42 -6.61 6.66
N MET A 139 13.08 -5.81 5.83
CA MET A 139 14.12 -4.84 6.26
C MET A 139 13.55 -3.72 7.12
N ALA A 140 12.30 -3.32 6.87
CA ALA A 140 11.62 -2.28 7.63
C ALA A 140 11.15 -2.75 9.03
N LEU A 141 11.20 -4.05 9.33
CA LEU A 141 10.74 -4.66 10.57
C LEU A 141 11.90 -5.25 11.38
N SER A 142 11.73 -5.37 12.69
CA SER A 142 12.62 -6.22 13.49
C SER A 142 12.36 -7.71 13.20
N VAL A 143 13.36 -8.58 13.41
CA VAL A 143 13.22 -10.04 13.15
C VAL A 143 12.02 -10.66 13.90
N PRO A 144 11.75 -10.35 15.18
CA PRO A 144 10.55 -10.84 15.86
C PRO A 144 9.24 -10.39 15.20
N GLU A 145 9.16 -9.13 14.77
CA GLU A 145 7.98 -8.58 14.11
C GLU A 145 7.75 -9.19 12.72
N ALA A 146 8.83 -9.38 11.97
CA ALA A 146 8.82 -10.08 10.70
C ALA A 146 8.31 -11.52 10.86
N ARG A 147 8.84 -12.28 11.83
CA ARG A 147 8.38 -13.64 12.12
C ARG A 147 6.92 -13.68 12.56
N GLN A 148 6.49 -12.71 13.37
CA GLN A 148 5.09 -12.59 13.76
C GLN A 148 4.20 -12.35 12.52
N LEU A 149 4.57 -11.41 11.65
CA LEU A 149 3.83 -11.12 10.42
C LEU A 149 3.75 -12.35 9.50
N LEU A 150 4.85 -13.10 9.36
CA LEU A 150 4.94 -14.33 8.56
C LEU A 150 4.15 -15.51 9.16
N SER A 151 3.85 -15.47 10.46
CA SER A 151 3.07 -16.51 11.13
C SER A 151 1.56 -16.38 10.89
N TRP A 152 1.09 -15.20 10.47
CA TRP A 152 -0.32 -14.92 10.27
C TRP A 152 -0.88 -15.70 9.08
N ARG A 153 -2.15 -16.08 9.22
CA ARG A 153 -2.89 -16.84 8.23
C ARG A 153 -4.05 -16.04 7.69
N ASP A 154 -4.31 -16.14 6.40
CA ASP A 154 -5.51 -15.62 5.78
C ASP A 154 -6.75 -16.49 6.08
N ARG A 155 -7.87 -16.19 5.43
CA ARG A 155 -9.15 -16.91 5.56
C ARG A 155 -9.10 -18.37 5.14
N PHE A 156 -8.15 -18.73 4.28
CA PHE A 156 -7.94 -20.10 3.81
C PHE A 156 -7.00 -20.87 4.74
N GLY A 157 -6.48 -20.20 5.77
CA GLY A 157 -5.47 -20.74 6.65
C GLY A 157 -4.07 -20.70 6.02
N ALA A 158 -3.87 -20.05 4.87
CA ALA A 158 -2.58 -19.96 4.21
C ALA A 158 -1.74 -18.84 4.83
N ARG A 159 -0.44 -19.11 5.03
CA ARG A 159 0.57 -18.08 5.32
C ARG A 159 1.14 -17.56 4.01
N ALA A 160 1.87 -16.45 4.07
CA ALA A 160 2.59 -15.92 2.91
C ALA A 160 3.54 -16.96 2.24
N ILE A 161 4.18 -17.85 3.01
CA ILE A 161 5.03 -18.90 2.43
C ILE A 161 4.21 -19.95 1.65
N ASP A 162 2.99 -20.23 2.10
CA ASP A 162 2.09 -21.19 1.46
C ASP A 162 1.56 -20.57 0.15
N GLU A 163 1.25 -19.26 0.13
CA GLU A 163 0.89 -18.51 -1.08
C GLU A 163 2.01 -18.53 -2.14
N ALA A 164 3.27 -18.32 -1.74
CA ALA A 164 4.40 -18.40 -2.67
C ALA A 164 4.58 -19.81 -3.26
N GLU A 165 4.33 -20.87 -2.47
CA GLU A 165 4.39 -22.26 -2.93
C GLU A 165 3.27 -22.60 -3.91
N ILE A 166 2.03 -22.21 -3.59
CA ILE A 166 0.85 -22.44 -4.44
C ILE A 166 1.04 -21.82 -5.83
N HIS A 167 1.70 -20.65 -5.91
CA HIS A 167 1.95 -19.92 -7.15
C HIS A 167 3.32 -20.24 -7.79
N GLY A 168 4.09 -21.18 -7.24
CA GLY A 168 5.35 -21.65 -7.82
C GLY A 168 6.51 -20.65 -7.73
N HIS A 169 6.49 -19.72 -6.78
CA HIS A 169 7.51 -18.70 -6.57
C HIS A 169 8.60 -19.16 -5.61
N GLU A 170 9.42 -20.12 -6.04
CA GLU A 170 10.43 -20.77 -5.18
C GLU A 170 11.39 -19.77 -4.52
N GLY A 171 11.94 -18.83 -5.28
CA GLY A 171 12.85 -17.82 -4.70
C GLY A 171 12.17 -16.91 -3.66
N THR A 172 10.84 -16.73 -3.75
CA THR A 172 10.08 -15.99 -2.73
C THR A 172 9.88 -16.85 -1.49
N ARG A 173 9.50 -18.11 -1.69
CA ARG A 173 9.38 -19.11 -0.63
C ARG A 173 10.68 -19.25 0.16
N GLU A 174 11.83 -19.32 -0.50
CA GLU A 174 13.15 -19.38 0.14
C GLU A 174 13.39 -18.19 1.08
N VAL A 175 13.13 -16.96 0.62
CA VAL A 175 13.29 -15.75 1.45
C VAL A 175 12.38 -15.83 2.68
N LEU A 176 11.11 -16.18 2.49
CA LEU A 176 10.14 -16.29 3.59
C LEU A 176 10.54 -17.40 4.59
N HIS A 177 10.96 -18.57 4.08
CA HIS A 177 11.41 -19.69 4.90
C HIS A 177 12.62 -19.32 5.75
N MET A 178 13.63 -18.69 5.15
CA MET A 178 14.84 -18.28 5.84
C MET A 178 14.56 -17.23 6.92
N THR A 179 13.69 -16.25 6.66
CA THR A 179 13.33 -15.27 7.69
C THR A 179 12.53 -15.90 8.83
N MET A 180 11.68 -16.89 8.53
CA MET A 180 10.91 -17.61 9.55
C MET A 180 11.78 -18.50 10.44
N PHE A 181 12.66 -19.31 9.87
CA PHE A 181 13.34 -20.42 10.56
C PHE A 181 14.86 -20.25 10.68
N GLY A 182 15.46 -19.37 9.90
CA GLY A 182 16.90 -19.09 9.95
C GLY A 182 17.32 -18.32 11.20
N THR A 183 18.64 -18.24 11.43
CA THR A 183 19.20 -17.44 12.52
C THR A 183 18.95 -15.95 12.29
N GLU A 184 19.01 -15.13 13.34
CA GLU A 184 18.83 -13.67 13.19
C GLU A 184 19.86 -13.05 12.24
N LYS A 185 21.09 -13.59 12.25
CA LYS A 185 22.16 -13.16 11.35
C LYS A 185 21.85 -13.49 9.89
N GLU A 186 21.34 -14.69 9.61
CA GLU A 186 20.94 -15.11 8.26
C GLU A 186 19.72 -14.32 7.75
N ALA A 187 18.72 -14.13 8.62
CA ALA A 187 17.54 -13.33 8.31
C ALA A 187 17.91 -11.87 7.99
N ALA A 188 18.84 -11.28 8.75
CA ALA A 188 19.34 -9.93 8.51
C ALA A 188 20.21 -9.83 7.24
N SER A 189 21.08 -10.82 6.98
CA SER A 189 21.93 -10.82 5.78
C SER A 189 21.14 -10.91 4.48
N LEU A 190 20.05 -11.69 4.44
CA LEU A 190 19.23 -11.85 3.23
C LEU A 190 18.31 -10.67 2.94
N ALA A 191 17.91 -9.93 3.99
CA ALA A 191 17.28 -8.63 3.83
C ALA A 191 18.22 -7.72 3.01
N MET A 192 19.51 -7.71 3.35
CA MET A 192 20.55 -6.81 2.80
C MET A 192 21.15 -7.21 1.44
N LEU A 193 21.00 -8.45 1.00
CA LEU A 193 21.57 -8.90 -0.28
C LEU A 193 20.66 -8.50 -1.46
N GLY A 194 21.00 -7.37 -2.08
CA GLY A 194 20.48 -6.96 -3.38
C GLY A 194 21.08 -7.80 -4.51
N ASN A 195 20.22 -8.36 -5.34
CA ASN A 195 20.55 -8.79 -6.70
C ASN A 195 19.29 -8.64 -7.56
#